data_AF-H6S0J2-F1
#
_entry.id   AF-H6S0J2-F1
#
_cell.length_a   1.000
_cell.length_b   1.000
_cell.length_c   1.000
_cell.angle_alpha   90.00
_cell.angle_beta   90.00
_cell.angle_gamma   90.00
#
_symmetry.space_group_name_H-M   'P 1'
#
loop_
_entity.id
_entity.type
_entity.pdbx_description
1 polymer ?
#
loop_
_entity_poly.entity_id
_entity_poly.type
_entity_poly.pdbx_seq_one_letter_code
_entity_poly.pdbx_strand_id
1 'polypeptide(L)'
;MASGLGSLDDTSDSPNGNGKSFRRKGCLLIVTLFYENTLSTWWGTTPLRYRYTVERVPYTPYRVEEVIPMVTPSLLFSSTVPLNTATAHDRYTNVQHRLLRKRYGVHLKFVQGGSLGVFSITCLLQCLATSMSLITLITTVGDIIALYLLPQSGFYR
;
A
#
# COMPACT_ATOMS: atom_id res chain seq x y z
N MET A 1 -6.43 -21.33 -3.06
CA MET A 1 -5.32 -20.87 -2.18
C MET A 1 -5.09 -19.39 -2.47
N ALA A 2 -5.60 -18.50 -1.62
CA ALA A 2 -5.81 -17.08 -1.99
C ALA A 2 -4.82 -16.08 -1.35
N SER A 3 -3.85 -16.53 -0.55
CA SER A 3 -2.94 -15.67 0.22
C SER A 3 -1.46 -16.08 0.19
N GLY A 4 -1.10 -17.13 -0.55
CA GLY A 4 0.22 -17.77 -0.49
C GLY A 4 0.51 -18.49 0.83
N LEU A 5 -0.47 -18.57 1.74
CA LEU A 5 -0.41 -19.34 2.99
C LEU A 5 -1.36 -20.55 2.89
N GLY A 6 -0.89 -21.72 3.31
CA GLY A 6 -1.72 -22.90 3.54
C GLY A 6 -2.48 -22.77 4.85
N SER A 7 -1.76 -22.52 5.94
CA SER A 7 -2.28 -22.29 7.29
C SER A 7 -1.47 -21.23 8.06
N LEU A 8 -2.10 -20.56 9.03
CA LEU A 8 -1.39 -19.65 9.96
C LEU A 8 -0.52 -20.40 10.97
N ASP A 9 -0.73 -21.71 11.08
CA ASP A 9 0.01 -22.58 11.99
C ASP A 9 1.26 -23.17 11.32
N ASP A 10 1.45 -22.92 10.02
CA ASP A 10 2.67 -23.25 9.29
C ASP A 10 3.87 -22.48 9.85
N THR A 11 5.05 -23.08 9.67
CA THR A 11 6.33 -22.51 10.10
C THR A 11 6.59 -21.16 9.43
N SER A 12 6.90 -20.13 10.23
CA SER A 12 7.19 -18.79 9.73
C SER A 12 8.52 -18.75 8.97
N ASP A 13 8.50 -18.08 7.81
CA ASP A 13 9.67 -17.76 6.99
C ASP A 13 10.46 -16.54 7.49
N SER A 14 10.07 -15.95 8.62
CA SER A 14 10.78 -14.78 9.16
C SER A 14 12.24 -15.13 9.51
N PRO A 15 13.22 -14.24 9.25
CA PRO A 15 14.63 -14.46 9.59
C PRO A 15 14.88 -14.68 11.09
N ASN A 16 13.95 -14.23 11.95
CA ASN A 16 13.97 -14.50 13.39
C ASN A 16 12.83 -15.46 13.79
N GLY A 17 12.47 -16.39 12.92
CA GLY A 17 11.33 -17.28 13.07
C GLY A 17 11.54 -18.37 14.12
N ASN A 18 12.76 -18.88 14.26
CA ASN A 18 13.12 -20.01 15.15
C ASN A 18 12.11 -21.17 15.08
N GLY A 19 11.63 -21.51 13.88
CA GLY A 19 10.64 -22.57 13.67
C GLY A 19 9.23 -22.28 14.23
N LYS A 20 8.94 -21.06 14.69
CA LYS A 20 7.63 -20.71 15.25
C LYS A 20 6.62 -20.40 14.14
N SER A 21 5.35 -20.64 14.41
CA SER A 21 4.28 -20.39 13.45
C SER A 21 4.06 -18.91 13.14
N PHE A 22 3.44 -18.63 11.99
CA PHE A 22 3.03 -17.27 11.61
C PHE A 22 2.13 -16.62 12.66
N ARG A 23 1.23 -17.40 13.30
CA ARG A 23 0.38 -16.92 14.42
C ARG A 23 1.20 -16.34 15.58
N ARG A 24 2.36 -16.94 15.91
CA ARG A 24 3.16 -16.56 17.08
C ARG A 24 4.18 -15.45 16.78
N LYS A 25 4.65 -15.34 15.54
CA LYS A 25 5.63 -14.33 15.11
C LYS A 25 5.01 -13.12 14.43
N GLY A 26 3.75 -13.23 14.04
CA GLY A 26 3.06 -12.22 13.25
C GLY A 26 3.45 -12.27 11.78
N CYS A 27 2.55 -11.80 10.93
CA CYS A 27 2.78 -11.69 9.50
C CYS A 27 2.06 -10.46 8.96
N LEU A 28 2.52 -10.00 7.81
CA LEU A 28 1.90 -8.91 7.06
C LEU A 28 1.13 -9.49 5.88
N LEU A 29 -0.16 -9.22 5.85
CA LEU A 29 -1.06 -9.58 4.77
C LEU A 29 -1.53 -8.29 4.08
N ILE A 30 -1.28 -8.21 2.79
CA ILE A 30 -1.80 -7.16 1.92
C ILE A 30 -3.08 -7.70 1.29
N VAL A 31 -4.18 -6.99 1.51
CA VAL A 31 -5.46 -7.27 0.86
C VAL A 31 -5.65 -6.19 -0.20
N THR A 32 -5.45 -6.57 -1.46
CA THR A 32 -5.65 -5.67 -2.59
C THR A 32 -7.07 -5.84 -3.12
N LEU A 33 -7.83 -4.76 -3.04
CA LEU A 33 -9.14 -4.59 -3.67
C LEU A 33 -8.95 -3.88 -5.00
N PHE A 34 -9.28 -4.54 -6.09
CA PHE A 34 -9.27 -3.94 -7.41
C PHE A 34 -10.69 -3.83 -7.97
N TYR A 35 -11.12 -2.61 -8.30
CA TYR A 35 -12.40 -2.36 -8.97
C TYR A 35 -12.16 -2.04 -10.45
N GLU A 36 -12.92 -2.68 -11.33
CA GLU A 36 -12.73 -2.52 -12.78
C GLU A 36 -14.06 -2.47 -13.54
N ASN A 37 -14.15 -1.52 -14.47
CA ASN A 37 -15.28 -1.38 -15.37
C ASN A 37 -14.89 -1.12 -16.85
N THR A 38 -13.61 -1.25 -17.17
CA THR A 38 -13.05 -0.74 -18.44
C THR A 38 -13.11 -1.72 -19.62
N LEU A 39 -13.13 -3.03 -19.37
CA LEU A 39 -12.81 -4.03 -20.40
C LEU A 39 -13.99 -4.53 -21.24
N SER A 40 -15.23 -4.27 -20.87
CA SER A 40 -16.34 -5.09 -21.39
C SER A 40 -17.26 -4.42 -22.43
N THR A 41 -17.23 -3.08 -22.61
CA THR A 41 -18.11 -2.41 -23.58
C THR A 41 -17.50 -1.13 -24.11
N TRP A 42 -17.70 -0.83 -25.41
CA TRP A 42 -17.32 0.45 -26.06
C TRP A 42 -17.86 1.66 -25.28
N TRP A 43 -19.07 1.59 -24.73
CA TRP A 43 -19.72 2.70 -24.03
C TRP A 43 -19.44 2.77 -22.52
N GLY A 44 -18.60 1.88 -21.96
CA GLY A 44 -18.17 1.94 -20.57
C GLY A 44 -19.25 1.66 -19.51
N THR A 45 -20.39 1.08 -19.90
CA THR A 45 -21.55 0.83 -19.02
C THR A 45 -21.65 -0.62 -18.56
N THR A 46 -20.54 -1.24 -18.17
CA THR A 46 -20.61 -2.54 -17.51
C THR A 46 -20.83 -2.42 -16.00
N PRO A 47 -21.35 -3.48 -15.36
CA PRO A 47 -21.41 -3.51 -13.90
C PRO A 47 -19.99 -3.61 -13.33
N LEU A 48 -19.75 -2.87 -12.25
CA LEU A 48 -18.46 -2.80 -11.59
C LEU A 48 -18.03 -4.19 -11.08
N ARG A 49 -16.87 -4.68 -11.54
CA ARG A 49 -16.31 -5.95 -11.10
C ARG A 49 -15.32 -5.70 -9.97
N TYR A 50 -15.47 -6.43 -8.88
CA TYR A 50 -14.55 -6.41 -7.74
C TYR A 50 -13.68 -7.65 -7.76
N ARG A 51 -12.37 -7.47 -7.67
CA ARG A 51 -11.41 -8.54 -7.48
C ARG A 51 -10.69 -8.34 -6.16
N TYR A 52 -10.71 -9.37 -5.33
CA TYR A 52 -9.99 -9.41 -4.08
C TYR A 52 -8.79 -10.33 -4.26
N THR A 53 -7.62 -9.82 -3.93
CA THR A 53 -6.38 -10.61 -3.90
C THR A 53 -5.72 -10.40 -2.56
N VAL A 54 -5.33 -11.49 -1.91
CA VAL A 54 -4.59 -11.44 -0.65
C VAL A 54 -3.18 -11.90 -0.96
N GLU A 55 -2.20 -11.18 -0.46
CA GLU A 55 -0.80 -11.51 -0.64
C GLU A 55 -0.07 -11.34 0.68
N ARG A 56 0.71 -12.35 1.07
CA ARG A 56 1.63 -12.24 2.19
C ARG A 56 2.91 -11.57 1.72
N VAL A 57 3.40 -10.59 2.48
CA VAL A 57 4.76 -10.08 2.27
C VAL A 57 5.75 -11.08 2.88
N PRO A 58 6.63 -11.70 2.07
CA PRO A 58 7.55 -12.73 2.55
C PRO A 58 8.59 -12.14 3.50
N TYR A 59 9.16 -13.01 4.34
CA TYR A 59 10.27 -12.69 5.27
C TYR A 59 10.01 -11.55 6.27
N THR A 60 8.77 -11.08 6.40
CA THR A 60 8.43 -9.89 7.19
C THR A 60 7.62 -10.27 8.43
N PRO A 61 8.24 -10.28 9.64
CA PRO A 61 7.48 -10.43 10.88
C PRO A 61 6.76 -9.13 11.22
N TYR A 62 5.58 -9.23 11.83
CA TYR A 62 4.87 -8.07 12.35
C TYR A 62 4.87 -8.03 13.87
N ARG A 63 5.48 -6.98 14.43
CA ARG A 63 5.58 -6.72 15.87
C ARG A 63 5.37 -5.24 16.15
N VAL A 64 4.55 -4.93 17.14
CA VAL A 64 4.36 -3.57 17.67
C VAL A 64 4.85 -3.53 19.11
N GLU A 65 5.64 -2.53 19.44
CA GLU A 65 6.05 -2.24 20.81
C GLU A 65 5.18 -1.12 21.36
N GLU A 66 4.37 -1.44 22.36
CA GLU A 66 3.44 -0.52 22.99
C GLU A 66 3.97 -0.12 24.37
N VAL A 67 4.05 1.18 24.62
CA VAL A 67 4.43 1.73 25.92
C VAL A 67 3.16 1.90 26.73
N ILE A 68 3.02 1.15 27.81
CA ILE A 68 1.88 1.31 28.70
C ILE A 68 2.32 2.29 29.79
N PRO A 69 1.73 3.50 29.86
CA PRO A 69 1.97 4.39 30.98
C PRO A 69 1.39 3.73 32.25
N MET A 70 2.23 3.50 33.25
CA MET A 70 1.76 3.06 34.55
C MET A 70 1.25 4.29 35.29
N VAL A 71 -0.08 4.45 35.36
CA VAL A 71 -0.68 5.40 36.30
C VAL A 71 -0.59 4.77 37.68
N THR A 72 0.38 5.18 38.48
CA THR A 72 0.50 4.73 39.86
C THR A 72 -0.69 5.29 40.66
N PRO A 73 -1.56 4.44 41.25
CA PRO A 73 -2.76 4.92 41.95
C PRO A 73 -2.47 5.71 43.24
N SER A 74 -1.20 5.81 43.67
CA SER A 74 -0.79 6.49 44.91
C SER A 74 -0.97 8.01 44.90
N LEU A 75 -1.26 8.64 43.74
CA LEU A 75 -1.51 10.08 43.65
C LEU A 75 -3.00 10.46 43.53
N LEU A 76 -3.92 9.48 43.38
CA LEU A 76 -5.36 9.74 43.40
C LEU A 76 -5.96 9.76 44.81
N PHE A 77 -5.18 9.42 45.85
CA PHE A 77 -5.63 9.34 47.24
C PHE A 77 -4.91 10.26 48.23
N SER A 78 -4.05 11.17 47.77
CA SER A 78 -3.40 12.16 48.66
C SER A 78 -3.99 13.56 48.46
N SER A 79 -5.28 13.72 48.80
CA SER A 79 -5.90 15.04 48.91
C SER A 79 -6.70 15.15 50.21
N THR A 80 -6.08 14.82 51.34
CA THR A 80 -6.49 15.33 52.66
C THR A 80 -5.34 15.15 53.65
N VAL A 81 -4.42 16.10 53.78
CA VAL A 81 -3.82 16.56 55.06
C VAL A 81 -3.02 17.83 54.77
N PRO A 82 -3.38 19.00 55.35
CA PRO A 82 -2.51 20.16 55.38
C PRO A 82 -1.66 20.12 56.66
N LEU A 83 -0.33 20.16 56.57
CA LEU A 83 0.44 20.66 57.72
C LEU A 83 1.84 21.13 57.32
N ASN A 84 2.07 22.40 57.65
CA ASN A 84 3.37 23.05 57.67
C ASN A 84 4.40 22.20 58.41
N THR A 85 5.51 21.87 57.76
CA THR A 85 6.85 21.89 58.37
C THR A 85 7.88 21.64 57.27
N ALA A 86 8.79 22.61 57.13
CA ALA A 86 10.00 22.46 56.35
C ALA A 86 10.83 21.28 56.89
N THR A 87 11.67 20.72 56.03
CA THR A 87 12.68 19.66 56.29
C THR A 87 12.17 18.22 56.27
N ALA A 88 11.99 17.68 55.07
CA ALA A 88 12.33 16.29 54.78
C ALA A 88 12.89 16.23 53.36
N HIS A 89 14.22 16.27 53.29
CA HIS A 89 15.02 15.94 52.14
C HIS A 89 14.88 14.43 51.87
N ASP A 90 13.71 13.99 51.43
CA ASP A 90 13.52 12.62 50.96
C ASP A 90 13.34 12.62 49.46
N ARG A 91 14.41 12.15 48.82
CA ARG A 91 14.51 11.81 47.42
C ARG A 91 13.44 10.77 47.08
N TYR A 92 12.21 11.21 46.86
CA TYR A 92 11.25 10.43 46.12
C TYR A 92 11.70 10.46 44.66
N THR A 93 12.73 9.67 44.34
CA THR A 93 13.05 9.32 42.96
C THR A 93 11.81 8.64 42.43
N ASN A 94 10.99 9.42 41.74
CA ASN A 94 9.85 8.95 40.97
C ASN A 94 10.43 8.06 39.87
N VAL A 95 10.71 6.79 40.21
CA VAL A 95 11.15 5.79 39.26
C VAL A 95 9.93 5.54 38.38
N GLN A 96 9.87 6.27 37.26
CA GLN A 96 8.88 6.05 36.25
C GLN A 96 9.12 4.66 35.64
N HIS A 97 8.44 3.66 36.18
CA HIS A 97 8.45 2.32 35.64
C HIS A 97 7.68 2.34 34.30
N ARG A 98 8.41 2.24 33.19
CA ARG A 98 7.85 2.08 31.85
C ARG A 98 7.60 0.60 31.61
N LEU A 99 6.34 0.21 31.40
CA LEU A 99 6.01 -1.15 30.99
C LEU A 99 6.01 -1.22 29.45
N LEU A 100 6.95 -1.98 28.90
CA LEU A 100 7.03 -2.24 27.46
C LEU A 100 6.34 -3.55 27.10
N ARG A 101 5.24 -3.46 26.35
CA ARG A 101 4.52 -4.63 25.86
C ARG A 101 4.85 -4.88 24.40
N LYS A 102 5.38 -6.07 24.10
CA LYS A 102 5.64 -6.54 22.73
C LYS A 102 4.43 -7.34 22.23
N ARG A 103 3.76 -6.85 21.19
CA ARG A 103 2.60 -7.50 20.57
C ARG A 103 2.98 -8.05 19.21
N TYR A 104 2.78 -9.35 19.03
CA TYR A 104 2.91 -10.04 17.75
C TYR A 104 1.51 -10.34 17.23
N GLY A 105 1.30 -10.19 15.93
CA GLY A 105 -0.02 -10.41 15.34
C GLY A 105 -0.03 -10.34 13.83
N VAL A 106 -1.20 -10.58 13.26
CA VAL A 106 -1.42 -10.46 11.81
C VAL A 106 -1.81 -9.02 11.51
N HIS A 107 -1.02 -8.34 10.69
CA HIS A 107 -1.37 -7.02 10.19
C HIS A 107 -2.00 -7.14 8.82
N LEU A 108 -3.23 -6.63 8.70
CA LEU A 108 -3.96 -6.56 7.44
C LEU A 108 -3.83 -5.14 6.91
N LYS A 109 -3.14 -4.98 5.77
CA LYS A 109 -3.06 -3.72 5.05
C LYS A 109 -3.98 -3.80 3.84
N PHE A 110 -5.01 -2.97 3.82
CA PHE A 110 -5.90 -2.84 2.68
C PHE A 110 -5.32 -1.86 1.67
N VAL A 111 -5.14 -2.30 0.44
CA VAL A 111 -4.76 -1.46 -0.69
C VAL A 111 -5.94 -1.45 -1.64
N GLN A 112 -6.50 -0.27 -1.88
CA GLN A 112 -7.61 -0.10 -2.81
C GLN A 112 -7.09 0.59 -4.06
N GLY A 113 -7.43 0.03 -5.21
CA GLY A 113 -7.11 0.60 -6.50
C GLY A 113 -8.14 0.15 -7.53
N GLY A 114 -8.10 0.74 -8.71
CA GLY A 114 -9.01 0.33 -9.76
C GLY A 114 -9.06 1.32 -10.90
N SER A 115 -9.73 0.89 -11.97
CA SER A 115 -9.92 1.67 -13.18
C SER A 115 -11.40 1.71 -13.54
N LEU A 116 -11.91 2.93 -13.69
CA LEU A 116 -13.28 3.19 -14.11
C LEU A 116 -13.24 3.81 -15.49
N GLY A 117 -13.84 3.11 -16.45
CA GLY A 117 -14.03 3.64 -17.80
C GLY A 117 -15.38 4.33 -17.88
N VAL A 118 -15.39 5.57 -18.36
CA VAL A 118 -16.58 6.27 -18.79
C VAL A 118 -16.39 6.75 -20.21
N PHE A 119 -17.45 6.70 -21.02
CA PHE A 119 -17.39 7.22 -22.37
C PHE A 119 -17.32 8.76 -22.35
N SER A 120 -16.33 9.32 -23.06
CA SER A 120 -16.15 10.78 -23.20
C SER A 120 -15.94 11.13 -24.66
N ILE A 121 -16.85 11.92 -25.23
CA ILE A 121 -16.79 12.41 -26.62
C ILE A 121 -15.53 13.26 -26.83
N THR A 122 -15.13 14.05 -25.83
CA THR A 122 -13.91 14.88 -25.90
C THR A 122 -12.66 14.03 -26.11
N CYS A 123 -12.53 12.93 -25.38
CA CYS A 123 -11.40 11.99 -25.52
C CYS A 123 -11.40 11.33 -26.90
N LEU A 124 -12.58 10.96 -27.42
CA LEU A 124 -12.74 10.40 -28.75
C LEU A 124 -12.30 11.40 -29.83
N LEU A 125 -12.77 12.65 -29.77
CA LEU A 125 -12.41 13.68 -30.74
C LEU A 125 -10.91 14.00 -30.68
N GLN A 126 -10.31 14.03 -29.49
CA GLN A 126 -8.87 14.18 -29.34
C GLN A 126 -8.09 13.00 -29.94
N CYS A 127 -8.57 11.78 -29.76
CA CYS A 127 -7.97 10.58 -30.37
C CYS A 127 -8.09 10.60 -31.91
N LEU A 128 -9.19 11.13 -32.45
CA LEU A 128 -9.39 11.27 -33.90
C LEU A 128 -8.52 12.39 -34.49
N ALA A 129 -8.43 13.54 -33.81
CA ALA A 129 -7.56 14.63 -34.25
C ALA A 129 -6.08 14.22 -34.24
N THR A 130 -5.66 13.47 -33.22
CA THR A 130 -4.28 12.95 -33.14
C THR A 130 -4.00 11.90 -34.20
N SER A 131 -4.95 11.02 -34.54
CA SER A 131 -4.75 10.06 -35.63
C SER A 131 -4.65 10.74 -37.00
N MET A 132 -5.45 11.78 -37.26
CA MET A 132 -5.35 12.57 -38.50
C MET A 132 -4.00 13.30 -38.59
N SER A 133 -3.52 13.85 -37.48
CA SER A 133 -2.19 14.49 -37.42
C SER A 133 -1.05 13.49 -37.59
N LEU A 134 -1.24 12.25 -37.13
CA LEU A 134 -0.24 11.19 -37.27
C LEU A 134 -0.15 10.71 -38.73
N ILE A 135 -1.26 10.66 -39.46
CA ILE A 135 -1.28 10.26 -40.86
C ILE A 135 -0.49 11.26 -41.72
N THR A 136 -0.66 12.56 -41.50
CA THR A 136 0.11 13.58 -42.23
C THR A 136 1.60 13.51 -41.89
N LEU A 137 1.93 13.22 -40.63
CA LEU A 137 3.33 13.01 -40.25
C LEU A 137 3.91 11.79 -40.97
N ILE A 138 3.17 10.68 -41.04
CA ILE A 138 3.58 9.46 -41.74
C ILE A 138 3.84 9.74 -43.22
N THR A 139 2.99 10.50 -43.91
CA THR A 139 3.23 10.83 -45.32
C THR A 139 4.49 11.68 -45.50
N THR A 140 4.71 12.68 -44.63
CA THR A 140 5.94 13.50 -44.73
C THR A 140 7.21 12.69 -44.47
N VAL A 141 7.17 11.74 -43.53
CA VAL A 141 8.28 10.81 -43.29
C VAL A 141 8.48 9.88 -44.49
N GLY A 142 7.39 9.38 -45.08
CA GLY A 142 7.44 8.57 -46.30
C GLY A 142 8.09 9.32 -47.46
N ASP A 143 7.77 10.60 -47.65
CA ASP A 143 8.36 11.44 -48.68
C ASP A 143 9.86 11.67 -48.45
N ILE A 144 10.27 11.89 -47.18
CA ILE A 144 11.70 12.01 -46.83
C ILE A 144 12.44 10.70 -47.12
N ILE A 145 11.86 9.55 -46.77
CA ILE A 145 12.46 8.24 -47.05
C ILE A 145 12.54 8.01 -48.56
N ALA A 146 11.50 8.36 -49.31
CA ALA A 146 11.48 8.23 -50.76
C ALA A 146 12.59 9.05 -51.44
N LEU A 147 12.84 10.27 -50.95
CA LEU A 147 13.84 11.17 -51.54
C LEU A 147 15.28 10.82 -51.13
N TYR A 148 15.51 10.38 -49.89
CA TYR A 148 16.86 10.20 -49.34
C TYR A 148 17.34 8.75 -49.26
N LEU A 149 16.43 7.78 -49.14
CA LEU A 149 16.81 6.38 -48.91
C LEU A 149 16.75 5.52 -50.18
N LEU A 150 15.92 5.88 -51.17
CA LEU A 150 15.84 5.13 -52.43
C LEU A 150 16.99 5.50 -53.39
N PRO A 151 17.71 4.50 -53.91
CA PRO A 151 18.92 4.70 -54.74
C PRO A 151 18.64 5.28 -56.15
N GLN A 152 17.39 5.53 -56.53
CA GLN A 152 16.99 6.18 -57.78
C GLN A 152 16.49 7.62 -57.58
N SER A 153 17.12 8.36 -56.66
CA SER A 153 16.76 9.75 -56.29
C SER A 153 16.81 10.76 -57.46
N GLY A 154 17.41 10.39 -58.60
CA GLY A 154 17.50 11.24 -59.80
C GLY A 154 16.25 11.28 -60.69
N PHE A 155 15.32 10.31 -60.57
CA PHE A 155 14.09 10.26 -61.40
C PHE A 155 12.85 10.84 -60.69
N TYR A 156 12.95 11.10 -59.39
CA TYR A 156 11.85 11.54 -58.51
C TYR A 156 11.93 13.04 -58.11
N ARG A 157 12.95 13.76 -58.59
CA ARG A 157 13.17 15.18 -58.32
C ARG A 157 12.56 16.05 -59.42
#